data_AF-A0A2H9QWJ3-F1
#
_entry.id   AF-A0A2H9QWJ3-F1
#
_cell.length_a   1.000
_cell.length_b   1.000
_cell.length_c   1.000
_cell.angle_alpha   90.00
_cell.angle_beta   90.00
_cell.angle_gamma   90.00
#
_symmetry.space_group_name_H-M   'P 1'
#
loop_
_entity.id
_entity.type
_entity.pdbx_description
1 polymer ?
#
loop_
_entity_poly.entity_id
_entity_poly.type
_entity_poly.pdbx_seq_one_letter_code
_entity_poly.pdbx_strand_id
1 'polypeptide(L)' 'AENLEMLYELKELAESKKLATAIVEDAGLTEVPPGTITCLGIGPGPENIIDEVTGKLPLL' A
#
# COMPACT_ATOMS: atom_id res chain seq x y z
N ALA A 1 -6.27 -4.07 2.74
CA ALA A 1 -5.25 -4.92 3.36
C ALA A 1 -5.65 -5.14 4.80
N GLU A 2 -5.52 -6.37 5.31
CA GLU A 2 -6.07 -6.73 6.63
C GLU A 2 -5.16 -6.33 7.79
N ASN A 3 -3.87 -6.13 7.56
CA ASN A 3 -2.90 -5.77 8.60
C ASN A 3 -1.65 -5.07 8.01
N LEU A 4 -0.77 -4.63 8.92
CA LEU A 4 0.46 -3.91 8.59
C LEU A 4 1.47 -4.75 7.80
N GLU A 5 1.61 -6.03 8.15
CA GLU A 5 2.52 -6.97 7.47
C GLU A 5 2.18 -7.09 5.98
N MET A 6 0.88 -7.21 5.67
CA MET A 6 0.37 -7.24 4.31
C MET A 6 0.70 -5.97 3.51
N LEU A 7 0.71 -4.78 4.16
CA LEU A 7 1.13 -3.55 3.48
C LEU A 7 2.62 -3.60 3.11
N TYR A 8 3.47 -4.15 3.96
CA TYR A 8 4.89 -4.31 3.66
C TYR A 8 5.14 -5.36 2.57
N GLU A 9 4.44 -6.49 2.59
CA GLU A 9 4.52 -7.50 1.53
C GLU A 9 4.13 -6.94 0.16
N LEU A 10 3.03 -6.18 0.11
CA LEU A 10 2.59 -5.52 -1.13
C LEU A 10 3.59 -4.46 -1.61
N LYS A 11 4.21 -3.72 -0.67
CA LYS A 11 5.26 -2.75 -0.97
C LYS A 11 6.47 -3.43 -1.61
N GLU A 12 6.99 -4.49 -1.00
CA GLU A 12 8.14 -5.23 -1.54
C GLU A 12 7.83 -5.84 -2.91
N LEU A 13 6.62 -6.39 -3.08
CA LEU A 13 6.18 -6.92 -4.36
C LEU A 13 6.11 -5.83 -5.44
N ALA A 14 5.56 -4.66 -5.13
CA ALA A 14 5.50 -3.52 -6.04
C ALA A 14 6.89 -2.98 -6.40
N GLU A 15 7.79 -2.85 -5.43
CA GLU A 15 9.18 -2.40 -5.64
C GLU A 15 9.97 -3.38 -6.52
N SER A 16 9.75 -4.69 -6.35
CA SER A 16 10.37 -5.73 -7.21
C SER A 16 9.94 -5.61 -8.68
N LYS A 17 8.74 -5.05 -8.93
CA LYS A 17 8.18 -4.75 -10.25
C LYS A 17 8.52 -3.34 -10.74
N LYS A 18 9.38 -2.61 -10.02
CA LYS A 18 9.80 -1.23 -10.31
C LYS A 18 8.66 -0.21 -10.27
N LEU A 19 7.60 -0.48 -9.51
CA LEU A 19 6.56 0.49 -9.22
C LEU A 19 7.01 1.40 -8.08
N ALA A 20 6.67 2.69 -8.17
CA ALA A 20 6.83 3.60 -7.05
C ALA A 20 5.84 3.23 -5.93
N THR A 21 6.26 3.38 -4.68
CA THR A 21 5.43 3.10 -3.50
C THR A 21 5.52 4.22 -2.49
N ALA A 22 4.47 4.41 -1.70
CA ALA A 22 4.44 5.39 -0.61
C ALA A 22 3.66 4.83 0.59
N ILE A 23 4.32 4.65 1.72
CA ILE A 23 3.65 4.36 2.99
C ILE A 23 3.07 5.65 3.52
N VAL A 24 1.80 5.59 3.93
CA VAL A 24 1.09 6.70 4.55
C VAL A 24 0.88 6.37 6.02
N GLU A 25 1.38 7.27 6.86
CA GLU A 25 1.17 7.24 8.30
C GLU A 25 0.07 8.23 8.67
N ASP A 26 -0.74 7.88 9.65
CA ASP A 26 -1.73 8.78 10.23
C ASP A 26 -1.00 9.98 10.87
N ALA A 27 -1.42 11.18 10.49
CA ALA A 27 -0.86 12.43 10.97
C ALA A 27 -1.24 12.75 12.44
N GLY A 28 -1.95 11.86 13.13
CA GLY A 28 -2.47 12.09 14.47
C GLY A 28 -3.71 13.00 14.49
N LEU A 29 -4.38 13.16 13.35
CA LEU A 29 -5.61 13.95 13.21
C LEU A 29 -6.88 13.06 13.32
N THR A 30 -6.69 11.77 13.59
CA THR A 30 -7.76 10.79 13.73
C THR A 30 -7.67 10.07 15.08
N GLU A 31 -8.60 9.13 15.34
CA GLU A 31 -8.71 8.40 16.61
C GLU A 31 -7.60 7.34 16.81
N VAL A 32 -6.72 7.16 15.82
CA VAL A 32 -5.61 6.20 15.85
C VAL A 32 -4.35 6.87 16.40
N PRO A 33 -3.47 6.17 17.13
CA PRO A 33 -2.23 6.77 17.62
C PRO A 33 -1.38 7.35 16.46
N PRO A 34 -0.80 8.55 16.64
CA PRO A 34 0.09 9.16 15.64
C PRO A 34 1.21 8.20 15.21
N GLY A 35 1.55 8.21 13.91
CA GLY A 35 2.55 7.30 13.34
C GLY A 35 2.04 5.89 13.05
N THR A 36 0.73 5.64 13.19
CA THR A 36 0.13 4.39 12.71
C THR A 36 0.13 4.39 11.18
N ILE A 37 0.72 3.38 10.56
CA ILE A 37 0.64 3.18 9.11
C ILE A 37 -0.80 2.80 8.73
N THR A 38 -1.41 3.58 7.84
CA THR A 38 -2.83 3.44 7.47
C THR A 38 -3.04 2.94 6.05
N CYS A 39 -2.17 3.31 5.10
CA CYS A 39 -2.29 2.82 3.74
C CYS A 39 -0.95 2.80 2.97
N LEU A 40 -0.99 2.14 1.82
CA LEU A 40 0.11 2.06 0.85
C LEU A 40 -0.39 2.61 -0.49
N GLY A 41 0.25 3.65 -1.00
CA GLY A 41 0.13 4.07 -2.40
C GLY A 41 1.07 3.25 -3.29
N ILE A 42 0.56 2.79 -4.45
CA ILE A 42 1.33 2.09 -5.48
C ILE A 42 1.12 2.80 -6.81
N GLY A 43 2.21 3.13 -7.50
CA GLY A 43 2.21 3.79 -8.81
C GLY A 43 2.76 5.22 -8.77
N PRO A 44 2.69 5.95 -9.91
CA PRO A 44 2.04 5.54 -11.17
C PRO A 44 2.79 4.41 -11.89
N GLY A 45 2.08 3.65 -12.73
CA GLY A 45 2.63 2.55 -13.53
C GLY A 45 1.58 1.94 -14.45
N PRO A 46 1.95 1.03 -15.36
CA PRO A 46 1.00 0.32 -16.21
C PRO A 46 -0.01 -0.48 -15.38
N GLU A 47 -1.30 -0.38 -15.73
CA GLU A 47 -2.43 -1.02 -15.02
C GLU A 47 -2.18 -2.52 -14.81
N ASN A 48 -1.76 -3.23 -15.86
CA ASN A 48 -1.49 -4.66 -15.78
C ASN A 48 -0.41 -5.03 -14.74
N ILE A 49 0.58 -4.15 -14.51
CA ILE A 49 1.65 -4.39 -13.52
C ILE A 49 1.14 -4.07 -12.11
N ILE A 50 0.30 -3.05 -11.97
CA ILE A 50 -0.36 -2.70 -10.71
C ILE A 50 -1.32 -3.84 -10.29
N ASP A 51 -2.10 -4.38 -11.22
CA ASP A 51 -3.04 -5.48 -10.97
C ASP A 51 -2.35 -6.78 -10.56
N GLU A 52 -1.12 -7.04 -11.02
CA GLU A 52 -0.32 -8.17 -10.52
C GLU A 52 -0.02 -8.06 -9.02
N VAL A 53 -0.08 -6.85 -8.44
CA VAL A 53 0.11 -6.58 -7.01
C VAL A 53 -1.23 -6.49 -6.28
N THR A 54 -2.18 -5.73 -6.80
CA THR A 54 -3.42 -5.35 -6.07
C THR A 54 -4.68 -6.03 -6.57
N GLY A 55 -4.68 -6.69 -7.73
CA GLY A 55 -5.89 -7.16 -8.41
C GLY A 55 -6.69 -8.24 -7.68
N LYS A 56 -6.13 -8.85 -6.63
CA LYS A 56 -6.82 -9.81 -5.75
C LYS A 56 -7.49 -9.15 -4.55
N LEU A 57 -7.21 -7.88 -4.30
CA LEU A 57 -7.77 -7.15 -3.18
C LEU A 57 -9.20 -6.72 -3.51
N PRO A 58 -10.14 -6.85 -2.56
CA PRO A 58 -11.47 -6.28 -2.75
C PRO A 58 -11.36 -4.75 -2.84
N LEU A 59 -12.28 -4.14 -3.58
CA LEU A 59 -12.49 -2.70 -3.52
C LEU A 59 -13.06 -2.34 -2.13
N LEU A 60 -12.68 -1.15 -1.65
CA LEU A 60 -13.09 -0.60 -0.35
C LEU A 60 -14.57 -0.20 -0.32
#